data_AF-A0A671MBU7-F1
#
_entry.id   AF-A0A671MBU7-F1
#
_cell.length_a   1.000
_cell.length_b   1.000
_cell.length_c   1.000
_cell.angle_alpha   90.00
_cell.angle_beta   90.00
_cell.angle_gamma   90.00
#
_symmetry.space_group_name_H-M   'P 1'
#
loop_
_entity.id
_entity.type
_entity.pdbx_description
1 polymer ?
#
loop_
_entity_poly.entity_id
_entity_poly.type
_entity_poly.pdbx_seq_one_letter_code
_entity_poly.pdbx_strand_id
1 'polypeptide(L)'
;MALVSQYQGRESISCPKNHKFRTILVEKTRRDRINRSIENLRELFHKTTPMSERQFVRLDKADILEMTVDFLKRRAKSSYALGFSQCLQETLRHVSLHAHLTPDREAIKRFYVLQRTNQMHLMASTARGFVRRSPKRSSSRVPLWRPWKIN
;
A
#
# COMPACT_ATOMS: atom_id res chain seq x y z
N MET A 1 23.68 40.35 49.61
CA MET A 1 23.81 38.98 50.16
C MET A 1 22.50 38.59 50.83
N ALA A 2 22.22 37.28 50.83
CA ALA A 2 21.05 36.56 51.39
C ALA A 2 19.94 36.22 50.37
N LEU A 3 19.94 34.92 50.05
CA LEU A 3 19.07 34.14 49.18
C LEU A 3 17.66 33.96 49.79
N VAL A 4 16.63 33.99 48.95
CA VAL A 4 15.34 33.33 49.23
C VAL A 4 14.94 32.60 47.96
N SER A 5 15.41 31.36 47.83
CA SER A 5 14.72 30.12 48.21
C SER A 5 13.83 29.60 47.08
N GLN A 6 14.40 28.61 46.39
CA GLN A 6 13.78 27.82 45.35
C GLN A 6 12.62 27.01 45.94
N TYR A 7 11.41 27.24 45.44
CA TYR A 7 10.32 26.29 45.56
C TYR A 7 9.68 26.06 44.19
N GLN A 8 10.40 25.39 43.29
CA GLN A 8 9.74 24.69 42.19
C GLN A 8 9.42 23.28 42.70
N GLY A 9 8.30 23.17 43.40
CA GLY A 9 7.73 21.89 43.79
C GLY A 9 7.48 21.04 42.55
N ARG A 10 8.30 19.99 42.36
CA ARG A 10 7.90 18.87 41.50
C ARG A 10 6.77 18.16 42.20
N GLU A 11 5.54 18.57 41.88
CA GLU A 11 4.35 17.82 42.25
C GLU A 11 4.46 16.42 41.63
N SER A 12 4.76 15.47 42.51
CA SER A 12 4.82 14.06 42.20
C SER A 12 3.38 13.57 42.17
N ILE A 13 2.72 13.66 41.02
CA ILE A 13 1.36 13.15 40.84
C ILE A 13 1.45 11.62 40.74
N SER A 14 1.55 10.96 41.89
CA SER A 14 1.20 9.54 42.01
C SER A 14 -0.32 9.44 42.05
N CYS A 15 -0.93 9.07 40.93
CA CYS A 15 -2.35 8.81 40.86
C CYS A 15 -2.62 7.60 39.94
N PRO A 16 -3.60 6.72 40.22
CA PRO A 16 -3.96 5.58 39.36
C PRO A 16 -4.30 5.96 37.90
N LYS A 17 -4.49 7.27 37.67
CA LYS A 17 -4.60 7.97 36.40
C LYS A 17 -3.39 7.79 35.45
N ASN A 18 -2.25 7.29 35.94
CA ASN A 18 -1.06 7.00 35.14
C ASN A 18 -1.36 6.09 33.92
N HIS A 19 -2.23 5.10 34.05
CA HIS A 19 -2.62 4.25 32.92
C HIS A 19 -3.42 5.04 31.86
N LYS A 20 -4.36 5.89 32.28
CA LYS A 20 -5.16 6.72 31.37
C LYS A 20 -4.29 7.76 30.66
N PHE A 21 -3.39 8.43 31.38
CA PHE A 21 -2.44 9.37 30.78
C PHE A 21 -1.47 8.70 29.81
N ARG A 22 -0.93 7.52 30.15
CA ARG A 22 -0.11 6.71 29.24
C ARG A 22 -0.90 6.28 28.00
N THR A 23 -2.16 5.89 28.16
CA THR A 23 -3.05 5.51 27.05
C THR A 23 -3.31 6.70 26.12
N ILE A 24 -3.59 7.88 26.67
CA ILE A 24 -3.79 9.13 25.90
C ILE A 24 -2.51 9.49 25.12
N LEU A 25 -1.34 9.39 25.76
CA LEU A 25 -0.07 9.71 25.12
C LEU A 25 0.27 8.73 23.98
N VAL A 26 0.04 7.43 24.20
CA VAL A 26 0.21 6.40 23.17
C VAL A 26 -0.73 6.65 21.99
N GLU A 27 -1.99 6.96 22.27
CA GLU A 27 -2.97 7.25 21.22
C GLU A 27 -2.64 8.52 20.44
N LYS A 28 -2.17 9.58 21.13
CA LYS A 28 -1.66 10.79 20.46
C LYS A 28 -0.51 10.45 19.52
N THR A 29 0.48 9.69 20.01
CA THR A 29 1.64 9.28 19.21
C THR A 29 1.23 8.44 17.99
N ARG A 30 0.25 7.55 18.16
CA ARG A 30 -0.31 6.75 17.07
C ARG A 30 -1.00 7.63 16.03
N ARG A 31 -1.83 8.59 16.46
CA ARG A 31 -2.52 9.54 15.57
C ARG A 31 -1.51 10.41 14.82
N ASP A 32 -0.49 10.90 15.49
CA ASP A 32 0.57 11.71 14.89
C ASP A 32 1.34 10.90 13.84
N ARG A 33 1.67 9.64 14.13
CA ARG A 33 2.30 8.74 13.16
C ARG A 33 1.44 8.55 11.92
N ILE A 34 0.14 8.34 12.09
CA ILE A 34 -0.80 8.16 10.96
C ILE A 34 -0.90 9.45 10.14
N ASN A 35 -1.09 10.60 10.79
CA ASN A 35 -1.18 11.87 10.08
C ASN A 35 0.11 12.18 9.30
N ARG A 36 1.30 11.94 9.90
CA ARG A 36 2.58 12.06 9.18
C ARG A 36 2.63 11.15 7.95
N SER A 37 2.19 9.90 8.07
CA SER A 37 2.20 8.99 6.91
C SER A 37 1.24 9.42 5.80
N ILE A 38 0.08 9.99 6.14
CA ILE A 38 -0.89 10.51 5.16
C ILE A 38 -0.31 11.74 4.46
N GLU A 39 0.36 12.63 5.18
CA GLU A 39 1.00 13.82 4.60
C GLU A 39 2.15 13.42 3.66
N ASN A 40 2.98 12.47 4.07
CA ASN A 40 4.05 11.93 3.20
C ASN A 40 3.48 11.34 1.90
N LEU A 41 2.36 10.61 1.97
CA LEU A 41 1.67 10.09 0.78
C LEU A 41 1.18 11.23 -0.12
N ARG A 42 0.60 12.27 0.48
CA ARG A 42 0.15 13.47 -0.23
C ARG A 42 1.30 14.12 -1.01
N GLU A 43 2.43 14.39 -0.35
CA GLU A 43 3.62 14.96 -0.99
C GLU A 43 4.19 14.06 -2.10
N LEU A 44 4.20 12.75 -1.90
CA LEU A 44 4.66 11.80 -2.93
C LEU A 44 3.80 11.88 -4.19
N PHE A 45 2.47 11.98 -4.06
CA PHE A 45 1.61 12.17 -5.22
C PHE A 45 1.83 13.50 -5.90
N HIS A 46 2.06 14.57 -5.14
CA HIS A 46 2.41 15.87 -5.71
C HIS A 46 3.64 15.79 -6.63
N LYS A 47 4.66 15.03 -6.21
CA LYS A 47 5.93 14.89 -6.94
C LYS A 47 5.86 13.93 -8.13
N THR A 48 4.99 12.92 -8.07
CA THR A 48 5.03 11.78 -9.00
C THR A 48 3.84 11.69 -9.95
N THR A 49 2.75 12.42 -9.68
CA THR A 49 1.52 12.37 -10.47
C THR A 49 1.25 13.72 -11.10
N PRO A 50 0.99 13.81 -12.42
CA PRO A 50 0.60 15.06 -13.05
C PRO A 50 -0.81 15.45 -12.56
N MET A 51 -0.87 16.39 -11.63
CA MET A 51 -2.11 16.89 -11.03
C MET A 51 -2.03 18.41 -10.90
N SER A 52 -3.14 19.10 -11.18
CA SER A 52 -3.18 20.56 -10.98
C SER A 52 -3.14 20.90 -9.49
N GLU A 53 -2.60 22.06 -9.16
CA GLU A 53 -2.51 22.54 -7.76
C GLU A 53 -3.88 22.61 -7.08
N ARG A 54 -4.92 23.03 -7.81
CA ARG A 54 -6.31 23.06 -7.32
C ARG A 54 -6.84 21.67 -6.95
N GLN A 55 -6.53 20.66 -7.76
CA GLN A 55 -6.92 19.28 -7.49
C GLN A 55 -6.15 18.72 -6.30
N PHE A 56 -4.86 19.06 -6.19
CA PHE A 56 -4.02 18.66 -5.08
C PHE A 56 -4.53 19.21 -3.74
N VAL A 57 -4.87 20.50 -3.65
CA VAL A 57 -5.37 21.13 -2.41
C VAL A 57 -6.67 20.49 -1.93
N ARG A 58 -7.53 20.06 -2.86
CA ARG A 58 -8.83 19.46 -2.56
C ARG A 58 -8.77 17.99 -2.12
N LEU A 59 -7.63 17.31 -2.25
CA LEU A 59 -7.51 15.91 -1.83
C LEU A 59 -7.86 15.76 -0.36
N ASP A 60 -8.88 14.97 -0.06
CA ASP A 60 -9.18 14.59 1.32
C ASP A 60 -8.40 13.34 1.74
N LYS A 61 -8.61 12.88 2.98
CA LYS A 61 -7.90 11.68 3.47
C LYS A 61 -8.34 10.39 2.78
N ALA A 62 -9.60 10.30 2.34
CA ALA A 62 -10.10 9.13 1.64
C ALA A 62 -9.55 9.08 0.22
N ASP A 63 -9.52 10.20 -0.49
CA ASP A 63 -8.94 10.36 -1.82
C ASP A 63 -7.47 9.92 -1.84
N ILE A 64 -6.66 10.41 -0.89
CA ILE A 64 -5.24 10.06 -0.78
C ILE A 64 -5.08 8.54 -0.62
N LEU A 65 -5.91 7.90 0.20
CA LEU A 65 -5.84 6.46 0.43
C LEU A 65 -6.31 5.66 -0.78
N GLU A 66 -7.37 6.08 -1.46
CA GLU A 66 -7.87 5.44 -2.67
C GLU A 66 -6.84 5.52 -3.81
N MET A 67 -6.29 6.71 -4.04
CA MET A 67 -5.20 6.93 -5.00
C MET A 67 -3.98 6.05 -4.68
N THR A 68 -3.64 5.88 -3.40
CA THR A 68 -2.56 4.97 -2.97
C THR A 68 -2.84 3.53 -3.31
N VAL A 69 -4.04 3.04 -2.99
CA VAL A 69 -4.43 1.65 -3.29
C VAL A 69 -4.35 1.40 -4.80
N ASP A 70 -4.85 2.32 -5.61
CA ASP A 70 -4.85 2.17 -7.06
C ASP A 70 -3.45 2.30 -7.67
N PHE A 71 -2.62 3.18 -7.12
CA PHE A 71 -1.21 3.24 -7.49
C PHE A 71 -0.50 1.91 -7.21
N LEU A 72 -0.68 1.32 -6.03
CA LEU A 72 -0.08 0.04 -5.66
C LEU A 72 -0.57 -1.11 -6.54
N LYS A 73 -1.87 -1.16 -6.86
CA LYS A 73 -2.41 -2.15 -7.81
C LYS A 73 -1.77 -2.02 -9.19
N ARG A 74 -1.65 -0.80 -9.72
CA ARG A 74 -0.98 -0.55 -11.01
C ARG A 74 0.49 -0.96 -10.97
N ARG A 75 1.20 -0.58 -9.89
CA ARG A 75 2.61 -0.90 -9.70
C ARG A 75 2.85 -2.40 -9.61
N ALA A 76 2.05 -3.14 -8.84
CA ALA A 76 2.15 -4.59 -8.72
C ALA A 76 1.96 -5.29 -10.09
N LYS A 77 0.98 -4.85 -10.88
CA LYS A 77 0.74 -5.37 -12.24
C LYS A 77 1.92 -5.10 -13.17
N SER A 78 2.41 -3.86 -13.17
CA SER A 78 3.54 -3.43 -14.00
C SER A 78 4.83 -4.17 -13.65
N SER A 79 5.13 -4.35 -12.36
CA SER A 79 6.35 -5.04 -11.93
C SER A 79 6.38 -6.51 -12.35
N TYR A 80 5.25 -7.23 -12.24
CA TYR A 80 5.17 -8.61 -12.73
C TYR A 80 5.31 -8.68 -14.25
N ALA A 81 4.58 -7.82 -14.99
CA ALA A 81 4.64 -7.81 -16.45
C ALA A 81 6.06 -7.52 -16.96
N LEU A 82 6.72 -6.53 -16.34
CA LEU A 82 8.09 -6.16 -16.65
C LEU A 82 9.06 -7.30 -16.37
N GLY A 83 9.04 -7.88 -15.15
CA GLY A 83 9.92 -8.98 -14.78
C GLY A 83 9.71 -10.23 -15.65
N PHE A 84 8.46 -10.55 -15.97
CA PHE A 84 8.13 -11.63 -16.90
C PHE A 84 8.71 -11.38 -18.29
N SER A 85 8.54 -10.16 -18.84
CA SER A 85 9.07 -9.83 -20.16
C SER A 85 10.59 -9.91 -20.23
N GLN A 86 11.29 -9.46 -19.19
CA GLN A 86 12.75 -9.54 -19.08
C GLN A 86 13.23 -10.98 -18.99
N CYS A 87 12.60 -11.79 -18.13
CA CYS A 87 12.91 -13.21 -17.99
C CYS A 87 12.67 -13.98 -19.29
N LEU A 88 11.54 -13.74 -19.96
CA LEU A 88 11.22 -14.34 -21.24
C LEU A 88 12.24 -13.95 -22.31
N GLN A 89 12.61 -12.68 -22.40
CA GLN A 89 13.60 -12.19 -23.35
C GLN A 89 14.96 -12.87 -23.14
N GLU A 90 15.44 -12.97 -21.91
CA GLU A 90 16.71 -13.65 -21.62
C GLU A 90 16.66 -15.15 -21.90
N THR A 91 15.55 -15.82 -21.56
CA THR A 91 15.35 -17.24 -21.87
C THR A 91 15.41 -17.47 -23.38
N LEU A 92 14.74 -16.62 -24.16
CA LEU A 92 14.76 -16.70 -25.61
C LEU A 92 16.14 -16.40 -26.20
N ARG A 93 16.87 -15.42 -25.65
CA ARG A 93 18.24 -15.11 -26.03
C ARG A 93 19.15 -16.32 -25.81
N HIS A 94 19.04 -16.94 -24.64
CA HIS A 94 19.83 -18.13 -24.29
C HIS A 94 19.52 -19.31 -25.22
N VAL A 95 18.24 -19.61 -25.46
CA VAL A 95 17.83 -20.67 -26.40
C VAL A 95 18.34 -20.38 -27.82
N SER A 96 18.25 -19.13 -28.29
CA SER A 96 18.71 -18.76 -29.63
C SER A 96 20.23 -18.86 -29.80
N LEU A 97 21.00 -18.62 -28.74
CA LEU A 97 22.47 -18.65 -28.75
C LEU A 97 23.06 -20.04 -28.51
N HIS A 98 22.38 -20.90 -27.73
CA HIS A 98 22.91 -22.20 -27.28
C HIS A 98 22.17 -23.42 -27.82
N ALA A 99 21.07 -23.24 -28.57
CA ALA A 99 20.44 -24.36 -29.27
C ALA A 99 21.28 -24.76 -30.49
N HIS A 100 22.17 -25.75 -30.30
CA HIS A 100 22.79 -26.50 -31.40
C HIS A 100 21.78 -27.41 -32.14
N LEU A 101 20.52 -27.42 -31.70
CA LEU A 101 19.37 -28.01 -32.38
C LEU A 101 18.75 -26.90 -33.21
N THR A 102 18.67 -27.05 -34.53
CA THR A 102 17.97 -26.11 -35.42
C THR A 102 16.60 -25.80 -34.84
N PRO A 103 16.41 -24.67 -34.15
CA PRO A 103 15.14 -24.41 -33.53
C PRO A 103 14.19 -24.13 -34.68
N ASP A 104 13.08 -24.86 -34.76
CA ASP A 104 12.00 -24.46 -35.65
C ASP A 104 11.64 -23.01 -35.25
N ARG A 105 12.04 -22.07 -36.09
CA ARG A 105 11.85 -20.63 -35.88
C ARG A 105 10.36 -20.33 -35.65
N GLU A 106 9.48 -21.17 -36.19
CA GLU A 106 8.05 -21.11 -35.97
C GLU A 106 7.63 -21.59 -34.58
N ALA A 107 8.29 -22.57 -33.97
CA ALA A 107 8.04 -22.97 -32.59
C ALA A 107 8.38 -21.87 -31.59
N ILE A 108 9.51 -21.16 -31.79
CA ILE A 108 9.89 -19.99 -30.98
C ILE A 108 8.85 -18.86 -31.13
N LYS A 109 8.40 -18.59 -32.36
CA LYS A 109 7.34 -17.60 -32.62
C LYS A 109 6.00 -17.99 -31.99
N ARG A 110 5.58 -19.26 -32.10
CA ARG A 110 4.34 -19.75 -31.48
C ARG A 110 4.39 -19.62 -29.96
N PHE A 111 5.52 -19.96 -29.34
CA PHE A 111 5.73 -19.76 -27.91
C PHE A 111 5.62 -18.29 -27.53
N TYR A 112 6.22 -17.38 -28.32
CA TYR A 112 6.11 -15.94 -28.09
C TYR A 112 4.66 -15.44 -28.14
N VAL A 113 3.89 -15.84 -29.16
CA VAL A 113 2.48 -15.43 -29.32
C VAL A 113 1.62 -16.00 -28.19
N LEU A 114 1.81 -17.27 -27.82
CA LEU A 114 1.07 -17.91 -26.74
C LEU A 114 1.38 -17.29 -25.37
N GLN A 115 2.64 -16.95 -25.10
CA GLN A 115 3.01 -16.29 -23.86
C GLN A 115 2.51 -14.85 -23.80
N ARG A 116 2.55 -14.11 -24.91
CA ARG A 116 2.01 -12.73 -24.99
C ARG A 116 0.49 -12.70 -24.79
N THR A 117 -0.25 -13.64 -25.38
CA THR A 117 -1.70 -13.76 -25.18
C THR A 117 -2.03 -14.14 -23.73
N ASN A 118 -1.32 -15.09 -23.13
CA ASN A 118 -1.47 -15.43 -21.72
C ASN A 118 -1.20 -14.24 -20.79
N GLN A 119 -0.18 -13.43 -21.08
CA GLN A 119 0.09 -12.20 -20.33
C GLN A 119 -1.11 -11.24 -20.38
N MET A 120 -1.68 -11.00 -21.56
CA MET A 120 -2.86 -10.13 -21.72
C MET A 120 -4.09 -10.67 -20.99
N HIS A 121 -4.32 -12.00 -21.04
CA HIS A 121 -5.40 -12.66 -20.30
C HIS A 121 -5.23 -12.57 -18.78
N LEU A 122 -4.01 -12.69 -18.27
CA LEU A 122 -3.71 -12.55 -16.83
C LEU A 122 -3.99 -11.11 -16.36
N MET A 123 -3.60 -10.11 -17.18
CA MET A 123 -3.87 -8.69 -16.90
C MET A 123 -5.37 -8.36 -16.95
N ALA A 124 -6.10 -8.91 -17.92
CA ALA A 124 -7.55 -8.73 -18.08
C ALA A 124 -8.37 -9.43 -16.99
N SER A 125 -7.96 -10.63 -16.57
CA SER A 125 -8.66 -11.39 -15.53
C SER A 125 -8.51 -10.76 -14.15
N THR A 126 -7.38 -10.10 -13.88
CA THR A 126 -7.15 -9.32 -12.66
C THR A 126 -7.85 -7.95 -12.71
N ALA A 127 -8.20 -7.43 -13.89
CA ALA A 127 -9.02 -6.23 -14.05
C ALA A 127 -10.51 -6.49 -13.82
N ARG A 128 -10.99 -7.72 -14.12
CA ARG A 128 -12.38 -8.15 -13.89
C ARG A 128 -12.74 -8.42 -12.42
N GLY A 129 -11.79 -8.26 -11.50
CA GLY A 129 -12.03 -8.35 -10.05
C GLY A 129 -12.92 -7.25 -9.45
N PHE A 130 -13.33 -6.24 -10.23
CA PHE A 130 -14.17 -5.12 -9.78
C PHE A 130 -15.65 -5.20 -10.16
N VAL A 131 -16.15 -6.35 -10.64
CA VAL A 131 -17.60 -6.61 -10.72
C VAL A 131 -17.94 -7.78 -9.83
N ARG A 132 -17.83 -7.58 -8.51
CA ARG A 132 -18.51 -8.44 -7.55
C ARG A 132 -19.73 -7.68 -7.03
N ARG A 133 -20.86 -7.96 -7.68
CA ARG A 133 -22.20 -7.73 -7.14
C ARG A 133 -22.18 -8.11 -5.65
N SER A 134 -22.55 -7.17 -4.78
CA SER A 134 -22.82 -7.44 -3.37
C SER A 134 -23.79 -8.61 -3.26
N PRO A 135 -23.41 -9.76 -2.71
CA PRO A 135 -24.41 -10.66 -2.16
C PRO A 135 -24.94 -9.96 -0.92
N LYS A 136 -26.25 -9.71 -0.84
CA LYS A 136 -26.92 -9.42 0.42
C LYS A 136 -26.62 -10.60 1.36
N ARG A 137 -25.54 -10.50 2.14
CA ARG A 137 -25.22 -11.46 3.19
C ARG A 137 -25.97 -11.01 4.43
N SER A 138 -26.96 -11.81 4.78
CA SER A 138 -27.60 -11.90 6.07
C SER A 138 -26.60 -11.63 7.20
N SER A 139 -27.03 -10.79 8.14
CA SER A 139 -26.39 -10.47 9.41
C SER A 139 -25.81 -11.69 10.11
N SER A 140 -24.52 -11.95 9.92
CA SER A 140 -23.73 -12.76 10.85
C SER A 140 -22.93 -11.79 11.71
N ARG A 141 -23.39 -11.60 12.96
CA ARG A 141 -22.71 -10.82 13.99
C ARG A 141 -21.42 -11.54 14.40
N VAL A 142 -20.37 -11.41 13.60
CA VAL A 142 -19.03 -11.77 14.04
C VAL A 142 -18.55 -10.60 14.91
N PRO A 143 -18.15 -10.81 16.17
CA PRO A 143 -17.61 -9.71 16.97
C PRO A 143 -16.27 -9.31 16.35
N LEU A 144 -16.26 -8.16 15.66
CA LEU A 144 -15.04 -7.44 15.36
C LEU A 144 -14.30 -7.25 16.69
N TRP A 145 -13.06 -7.72 16.76
CA TRP A 145 -12.19 -7.64 17.92
C TRP A 145 -12.34 -6.30 18.68
N ARG A 146 -12.65 -6.36 19.99
CA ARG A 146 -12.70 -5.18 20.89
C ARG A 146 -11.87 -5.43 22.15
N PRO A 147 -10.58 -5.06 22.17
CA PRO A 147 -9.67 -5.28 23.31
C PRO A 147 -9.94 -4.45 24.58
N TRP A 148 -11.02 -3.67 24.67
CA TRP A 148 -11.21 -2.68 25.76
C TRP A 148 -12.57 -2.75 26.45
N LYS A 149 -13.24 -3.92 26.43
CA LYS A 149 -14.35 -4.20 27.32
C LYS A 149 -13.79 -4.53 28.71
N ILE A 150 -13.54 -3.51 29.52
CA ILE A 150 -13.32 -3.65 30.95
C ILE A 150 -14.72 -3.79 31.57
N ASN A 151 -14.99 -4.94 32.16
CA ASN A 151 -16.12 -5.15 33.08
C ASN A 151 -15.64 -4.83 34.48
#